data_AF-A0AAD7J9N2-F1
#
_entry.id   AF-A0AAD7J9N2-F1
#
_cell.length_a   1.000
_cell.length_b   1.000
_cell.length_c   1.000
_cell.angle_alpha   90.00
_cell.angle_beta   90.00
_cell.angle_gamma   90.00
#
_symmetry.space_group_name_H-M   'P 1'
#
loop_
_entity.id
_entity.type
_entity.pdbx_description
1 polymer ?
#
loop_
_entity_poly.entity_id
_entity_poly.type
_entity_poly.pdbx_seq_one_letter_code
_entity_poly.pdbx_strand_id
1 'polypeptide(L)'
;SGTFVCAICLGSHPNVTGCRSPTLWNGSPARCHRDGKGRILNPQGGEICIDFQLLRGCKGGFRNGQKHLHECSGCGLSSHGASNCPYRSKL
;
A
#
# COMPACT_ATOMS: atom_id res chain seq x y z
N SER A 1 12.25 5.44 17.57
CA SER A 1 12.02 5.44 16.11
C SER A 1 10.84 4.54 15.79
N GLY A 2 9.81 5.06 15.11
CA GLY A 2 8.63 4.28 14.72
C GLY A 2 8.86 3.51 13.41
N THR A 3 8.22 2.36 13.26
CA THR A 3 8.17 1.62 11.98
C THR A 3 6.83 1.88 11.29
N PHE A 4 6.82 1.76 9.97
CA PHE A 4 5.64 1.89 9.12
C PHE A 4 5.43 0.60 8.33
N VAL A 5 4.17 0.21 8.14
CA VAL A 5 3.82 -0.88 7.24
C VAL A 5 3.96 -0.39 5.80
N CYS A 6 4.79 -1.08 5.02
CA CYS A 6 4.99 -0.78 3.62
C CYS A 6 3.79 -1.20 2.78
N ALA A 7 3.29 -0.29 1.94
CA ALA A 7 2.19 -0.60 1.03
C ALA A 7 2.58 -1.58 -0.10
N ILE A 8 3.86 -1.91 -0.30
CA ILE A 8 4.30 -2.82 -1.37
C ILE A 8 4.60 -4.21 -0.81
N CYS A 9 5.60 -4.33 0.06
CA CYS A 9 5.99 -5.62 0.63
C CYS A 9 5.18 -6.03 1.88
N LEU A 10 4.32 -5.15 2.40
CA LEU A 10 3.60 -5.33 3.68
C LEU A 10 4.50 -5.57 4.91
N GLY A 11 5.82 -5.40 4.76
CA GLY A 11 6.78 -5.44 5.85
C GLY A 11 6.79 -4.14 6.64
N SER A 12 7.27 -4.21 7.88
CA SER A 12 7.40 -3.06 8.76
C SER A 12 8.83 -2.50 8.74
N HIS A 13 8.98 -1.25 8.32
CA HIS A 13 10.29 -0.63 8.10
C HIS A 13 10.33 0.81 8.62
N PRO A 14 11.52 1.37 8.95
CA PRO A 14 11.67 2.79 9.29
C PRO A 14 11.35 3.73 8.12
N ASN A 15 11.54 3.27 6.88
CA ASN A 15 11.24 4.02 5.66
C ASN A 15 10.61 3.10 4.59
N VAL A 16 9.47 3.53 4.03
CA VAL A 16 8.66 2.74 3.08
C VAL A 16 8.35 3.48 1.77
N THR A 17 8.81 4.73 1.61
CA THR A 17 8.43 5.59 0.47
C THR A 17 9.00 5.12 -0.86
N GLY A 18 10.17 4.47 -0.85
CA GLY A 18 10.87 3.98 -2.04
C GLY A 18 10.75 2.48 -2.32
N CYS A 19 9.97 1.73 -1.54
CA CYS A 19 9.91 0.28 -1.71
C CYS A 19 9.33 -0.10 -3.08
N ARG A 20 10.07 -0.94 -3.81
CA ARG A 20 9.70 -1.53 -5.10
C ARG A 20 9.88 -3.06 -5.10
N SER A 21 9.81 -3.68 -3.92
CA SER A 21 9.98 -5.13 -3.81
C SER A 21 8.96 -5.86 -4.69
N PRO A 22 9.39 -6.85 -5.49
CA PRO A 22 8.45 -7.70 -6.24
C PRO A 22 7.74 -8.70 -5.32
N THR A 23 8.17 -8.83 -4.06
CA THR A 23 7.66 -9.79 -3.09
C THR A 23 7.24 -9.11 -1.77
N LEU A 24 6.31 -9.75 -1.08
CA LEU A 24 5.93 -9.48 0.29
C LEU A 24 7.04 -9.92 1.27
N TRP A 25 6.92 -9.50 2.53
CA TRP A 25 7.87 -9.85 3.60
C TRP A 25 8.03 -11.36 3.81
N ASN A 26 7.02 -12.16 3.45
CA ASN A 26 7.03 -13.62 3.57
C ASN A 26 7.45 -14.33 2.27
N GLY A 27 7.92 -13.60 1.26
CA GLY A 27 8.39 -14.14 -0.01
C GLY A 27 7.32 -14.37 -1.07
N SER A 28 6.03 -14.23 -0.77
CA SER A 28 4.98 -14.32 -1.80
C SER A 28 5.00 -13.10 -2.73
N PRO A 29 4.45 -13.16 -3.96
CA PRO A 29 4.43 -12.02 -4.87
C PRO A 29 3.68 -10.82 -4.31
N ALA A 30 4.24 -9.62 -4.49
CA ALA A 30 3.54 -8.39 -4.17
C ALA A 30 2.40 -8.17 -5.18
N ARG A 31 1.19 -7.90 -4.68
CA ARG A 31 0.03 -7.65 -5.53
C ARG A 31 0.12 -6.30 -6.25
N CYS A 32 0.61 -5.28 -5.56
CA CYS A 32 0.74 -3.92 -6.08
C CYS A 32 2.22 -3.54 -6.26
N HIS A 33 2.49 -2.60 -7.17
CA HIS A 33 3.83 -2.09 -7.43
C HIS A 33 3.83 -0.55 -7.46
N ARG A 34 5.02 0.05 -7.39
CA ARG A 34 5.19 1.49 -7.66
C ARG A 34 5.63 1.74 -9.09
N ASP A 35 5.00 2.71 -9.74
CA ASP A 35 5.45 3.18 -11.05
C ASP A 35 6.68 4.10 -10.96
N GLY A 36 7.14 4.60 -12.11
CA GLY A 36 8.27 5.54 -12.19
C GLY A 36 8.04 6.86 -11.46
N LYS A 37 6.78 7.25 -11.23
CA LYS A 37 6.38 8.45 -10.47
C LYS A 37 6.15 8.16 -8.98
N GLY A 38 6.36 6.92 -8.54
CA GLY A 38 6.16 6.48 -7.16
C GLY A 38 4.69 6.24 -6.78
N ARG A 39 3.76 6.25 -7.72
CA ARG A 39 2.34 5.95 -7.50
C ARG A 39 2.16 4.46 -7.31
N ILE A 40 1.24 4.06 -6.43
CA ILE A 40 0.98 2.64 -6.17
C ILE A 40 -0.13 2.18 -7.12
N LEU A 41 0.17 1.18 -7.95
CA LEU A 41 -0.76 0.63 -8.93
C LEU A 41 -1.17 -0.78 -8.55
N ASN A 42 -2.46 -1.08 -8.70
CA ASN A 42 -3.00 -2.44 -8.57
C ASN A 42 -2.73 -3.26 -9.85
N PRO A 43 -3.03 -4.58 -9.86
CA PRO A 43 -2.83 -5.43 -11.05
C PRO A 43 -3.58 -4.96 -12.30
N GLN A 44 -4.64 -4.16 -12.15
CA GLN A 44 -5.42 -3.60 -13.25
C GLN A 44 -4.86 -2.25 -13.75
N GLY A 45 -3.75 -1.76 -13.18
CA GLY A 45 -3.15 -0.47 -13.50
C GLY A 45 -3.83 0.73 -12.84
N GLY A 46 -4.81 0.51 -11.97
CA GLY A 46 -5.49 1.56 -11.21
C GLY A 46 -4.63 2.10 -10.07
N GLU A 47 -4.57 3.42 -9.93
CA GLU A 47 -3.88 4.08 -8.81
C GLU A 47 -4.67 3.91 -7.51
N ILE A 48 -4.03 3.30 -6.52
CA ILE A 48 -4.59 3.15 -5.17
C ILE A 48 -4.05 4.23 -4.24
N CYS A 49 -4.91 4.70 -3.34
CA CYS A 49 -4.60 5.77 -2.41
C CYS A 49 -3.51 5.36 -1.42
N ILE A 50 -2.37 6.06 -1.41
CA ILE A 50 -1.30 5.83 -0.43
C ILE A 50 -1.76 6.16 0.99
N ASP A 51 -2.56 7.23 1.16
CA ASP A 51 -3.04 7.64 2.48
C ASP A 51 -3.99 6.61 3.08
N PHE A 52 -4.77 5.93 2.23
CA PHE A 52 -5.61 4.81 2.61
C PHE A 52 -4.77 3.62 3.12
N GLN A 53 -3.56 3.40 2.57
CA GLN A 53 -2.66 2.32 3.03
C GLN A 53 -2.05 2.58 4.41
N LEU A 54 -1.92 3.84 4.81
CA LEU A 54 -1.33 4.24 6.08
C LEU A 54 -2.31 4.07 7.24
N LEU A 55 -1.79 4.00 8.46
CA LEU A 55 -2.60 3.85 9.67
C LEU A 55 -3.65 4.97 9.83
N ARG A 56 -3.31 6.20 9.41
CA ARG A 56 -4.24 7.35 9.42
C ARG A 56 -5.47 7.15 8.52
N GLY A 57 -5.33 6.31 7.50
CA GLY A 57 -6.33 6.14 6.44
C GLY A 57 -6.55 7.40 5.60
N CYS A 58 -7.51 7.30 4.68
CA CYS A 58 -7.99 8.42 3.89
C CYS A 58 -9.53 8.48 3.98
N LYS A 59 -10.08 9.65 4.30
CA LYS A 59 -11.53 9.87 4.39
C LYS A 59 -12.15 10.36 3.07
N GLY A 60 -11.32 10.74 2.09
CA GLY A 60 -11.77 11.31 0.82
C GLY A 60 -11.32 10.45 -0.38
N GLY A 61 -12.18 10.32 -1.39
CA GLY A 61 -11.89 9.54 -2.60
C GLY A 61 -11.10 10.29 -3.67
N PHE A 62 -10.59 11.49 -3.37
CA PHE A 62 -9.91 12.35 -4.34
C PHE A 62 -8.60 12.90 -3.79
N ARG A 63 -7.59 12.98 -4.65
CA ARG A 63 -6.34 13.70 -4.41
C ARG A 63 -6.01 14.53 -5.65
N ASN A 64 -5.78 15.84 -5.48
CA ASN A 64 -5.51 16.77 -6.57
C ASN A 64 -6.54 16.71 -7.72
N GLY A 65 -7.82 16.55 -7.40
CA GLY A 65 -8.91 16.46 -8.38
C GLY A 65 -9.03 15.12 -9.11
N GLN A 66 -8.13 14.15 -8.85
CA GLN A 66 -8.21 12.81 -9.42
C GLN A 66 -8.77 11.81 -8.43
N LYS A 67 -9.64 10.92 -8.91
CA LYS A 67 -10.17 9.81 -8.11
C LYS A 67 -9.08 8.76 -7.91
N HIS A 68 -8.81 8.41 -6.66
CA HIS A 68 -7.96 7.28 -6.29
C HIS A 68 -8.78 6.14 -5.72
N LEU A 69 -8.26 4.90 -5.77
CA LEU A 69 -8.96 3.74 -5.26
C LEU A 69 -8.63 3.48 -3.79
N HIS A 70 -9.67 3.33 -2.96
CA HIS A 70 -9.52 2.79 -1.60
C HIS A 70 -9.54 1.27 -1.67
N GLU A 71 -8.37 0.72 -1.93
CA GLU A 71 -8.16 -0.72 -2.12
C GLU A 71 -6.90 -1.11 -1.35
N CYS A 72 -6.97 -2.15 -0.51
CA CYS A 72 -5.84 -2.66 0.23
C CYS A 72 -4.79 -3.20 -0.75
N SER A 73 -3.55 -2.72 -0.65
CA SER A 73 -2.49 -3.17 -1.53
C SER A 73 -2.09 -4.64 -1.32
N GLY A 74 -2.40 -5.21 -0.15
CA GLY A 74 -2.07 -6.58 0.19
C GLY A 74 -3.09 -7.61 -0.29
N CYS A 75 -4.38 -7.35 -0.10
CA CYS A 75 -5.46 -8.32 -0.38
C CYS A 75 -6.54 -7.83 -1.35
N GLY A 76 -6.50 -6.56 -1.77
CA GLY A 76 -7.48 -5.98 -2.71
C GLY A 76 -8.83 -5.59 -2.10
N LEU A 77 -9.04 -5.75 -0.80
CA LEU A 77 -10.29 -5.33 -0.14
C LEU A 77 -10.35 -3.82 0.09
N SER A 78 -11.54 -3.22 0.02
CA SER A 78 -11.76 -1.78 0.24
C SER A 78 -12.07 -1.39 1.70
N SER A 79 -12.13 -2.37 2.61
CA SER A 79 -12.46 -2.14 4.02
C SER A 79 -11.30 -1.59 4.86
N HIS A 80 -10.06 -1.74 4.40
CA HIS A 80 -8.86 -1.35 5.12
C HIS A 80 -7.69 -1.10 4.16
N GLY A 81 -6.65 -0.40 4.62
CA GLY A 81 -5.37 -0.31 3.92
C GLY A 81 -4.31 -1.28 4.45
N ALA A 82 -3.15 -1.29 3.80
CA ALA A 82 -1.99 -2.15 4.14
C ALA A 82 -1.66 -2.20 5.64
N SER A 83 -1.73 -1.06 6.35
CA SER A 83 -1.43 -0.95 7.78
C SER A 83 -2.31 -1.84 8.68
N ASN A 84 -3.52 -2.18 8.21
CA ASN A 84 -4.47 -3.04 8.90
C ASN A 84 -4.71 -4.38 8.17
N CYS A 85 -3.90 -4.69 7.15
CA CYS A 85 -4.05 -5.90 6.35
C CYS A 85 -3.63 -7.15 7.15
N PRO A 86 -4.38 -8.26 7.09
CA PRO A 86 -3.99 -9.52 7.72
C PRO A 86 -2.65 -10.08 7.21
N TYR A 87 -2.26 -9.75 5.98
CA TYR A 87 -0.99 -10.17 5.38
C TYR A 87 0.21 -9.28 5.77
N ARG A 88 -0.01 -8.22 6.55
CA ARG A 88 1.10 -7.39 7.03
C ARG A 88 1.99 -8.18 7.97
N SER A 89 3.28 -7.82 8.01
CA SER A 89 4.17 -8.35 9.02
C SER A 89 3.63 -7.97 10.41
N LYS A 90 3.39 -8.97 11.24
CA LYS A 90 3.22 -8.78 12.68
C LYS A 90 4.63 -8.71 13.24
N LEU A 91 5.22 -7.51 13.28
CA LEU A 91 6.25 -7.26 14.28
C LEU A 91 5.58 -7.37 15.66
#